data_AF-V6K311-F1
#
_entry.id   AF-V6K311-F1
#
_cell.length_a   1.000
_cell.length_b   1.000
_cell.length_c   1.000
_cell.angle_alpha   90.00
_cell.angle_beta   90.00
_cell.angle_gamma   90.00
#
_symmetry.space_group_name_H-M   'P 1'
#
loop_
_entity.id
_entity.type
_entity.pdbx_description
1 polymer ?
#
loop_
_entity_poly.entity_id
_entity_poly.type
_entity_poly.pdbx_seq_one_letter_code
_entity_poly.pdbx_strand_id
1 'polypeptide(L)'
;TVRAVVEDGVPLAALSTDQVRSDVAGALQQYAVDKLRERGRQRSYDLIESLVQEGQRDSTVVVLQRVPMTGRDGSVVSPWRGFHVTGNNRGDARLQAYGLEAQQMLTGVPQSVLRLPDEEENRRLVLVGLGEILRRISTLLNTAYTVPGHELEERASRAQRIAQVPARVVVGARTPERLEESLRQLNVHDHLRGQLGYDNEDRGLGLWSTLVKAYQAKRLLGELLAKEVAQDRMAAGALDVDAIADALVGARALDVLAVLLSPGDEVSPMTLRDVAIRCTTVMLFPPVPPRPENLPPRAHMPTGRYWPVVRAALQEAPWSQSNGPKAERRTEVWAAVVSQHFANRGNLLAAKSAFSARNVQFGVRPDARSLTSLMNACRQGDAAAWEILVRRHLLPGLINAPEPFITSGQGSEKSEDRKGVRRPPSNAVLALVNAYASPPEGVTRELLCAFAESVLRAPDASAGVDGQAPGTFWAPDAHGHPRENVLADKNWFDATFPKTSATNGKGKDVPSSDDSDGSTDEDTADESGEVSVEVEDEIPEDALTRMTRLRAALTTQVDNSADAVATAAEQLERLLGHIQDAVRSRKEAGAEEEPSEVQKLYVKDINEIKKEWTKVVELLDQAGAAVWEL
;
A
#
# COMPACT_ATOMS: atom_id res chain seq x y z
N THR A 1 8.28 -39.03 -10.35
CA THR A 1 9.75 -39.17 -10.15
C THR A 1 10.48 -38.40 -11.24
N VAL A 2 11.75 -38.05 -11.02
CA VAL A 2 12.62 -37.44 -12.04
C VAL A 2 13.82 -38.37 -12.25
N ARG A 3 14.25 -38.53 -13.50
CA ARG A 3 15.35 -39.42 -13.92
C ARG A 3 16.14 -38.80 -15.06
N ALA A 4 17.35 -39.29 -15.31
CA ALA A 4 18.06 -38.98 -16.55
C ALA A 4 17.28 -39.51 -17.77
N VAL A 5 17.34 -38.79 -18.90
CA VAL A 5 16.90 -39.29 -20.19
C VAL A 5 17.88 -40.35 -20.68
N VAL A 6 17.37 -41.43 -21.27
CA VAL A 6 18.17 -42.44 -21.97
C VAL A 6 17.79 -42.40 -23.45
N GLU A 7 18.78 -42.33 -24.32
CA GLU A 7 18.64 -42.36 -25.78
C GLU A 7 19.66 -43.37 -26.32
N ASP A 8 19.23 -44.30 -27.16
CA ASP A 8 20.03 -45.44 -27.67
C ASP A 8 20.80 -46.23 -26.60
N GLY A 9 20.22 -46.34 -25.39
CA GLY A 9 20.82 -47.01 -24.23
C GLY A 9 21.85 -46.18 -23.46
N VAL A 10 22.20 -44.98 -23.94
CA VAL A 10 23.13 -44.05 -23.29
C VAL A 10 22.35 -43.07 -22.41
N PRO A 11 22.71 -42.88 -21.12
CA PRO A 11 22.14 -41.81 -20.31
C PRO A 11 22.62 -40.45 -20.81
N LEU A 12 21.70 -39.69 -21.40
CA LEU A 12 21.89 -38.27 -21.69
C LEU A 12 21.93 -37.49 -20.37
N ALA A 13 22.59 -36.34 -20.38
CA ALA A 13 22.71 -35.51 -19.19
C ALA A 13 21.35 -34.96 -18.69
N ALA A 14 20.39 -34.76 -19.59
CA ALA A 14 19.14 -34.04 -19.34
C ALA A 14 18.10 -34.84 -18.53
N LEU A 15 17.17 -34.15 -17.87
CA LEU A 15 16.17 -34.77 -16.99
C LEU A 15 14.86 -35.09 -17.70
N SER A 16 14.10 -36.05 -17.17
CA SER A 16 12.72 -36.34 -17.56
C SER A 16 11.84 -36.80 -16.41
N THR A 17 10.56 -36.51 -16.49
CA THR A 17 9.53 -37.03 -15.60
C THR A 17 9.05 -38.44 -16.02
N ASP A 18 8.25 -39.05 -15.17
CA ASP A 18 7.33 -40.10 -15.59
C ASP A 18 6.25 -39.54 -16.54
N GLN A 19 5.55 -40.43 -17.26
CA GLN A 19 4.50 -40.04 -18.20
C GLN A 19 3.19 -39.70 -17.47
N VAL A 20 2.58 -38.58 -17.84
CA VAL A 20 1.38 -38.02 -17.19
C VAL A 20 0.32 -37.64 -18.25
N ARG A 21 -0.94 -37.48 -17.87
CA ARG A 21 -1.94 -36.90 -18.80
C ARG A 21 -1.69 -35.40 -18.98
N SER A 22 -1.89 -34.88 -20.19
CA SER A 22 -1.68 -33.46 -20.50
C SER A 22 -2.58 -32.52 -19.67
N ASP A 23 -3.83 -32.94 -19.37
CA ASP A 23 -4.73 -32.16 -18.51
C ASP A 23 -4.27 -32.12 -17.03
N VAL A 24 -3.81 -33.23 -16.48
CA VAL A 24 -3.21 -33.29 -15.14
C VAL A 24 -1.91 -32.46 -15.07
N ALA A 25 -1.06 -32.54 -16.09
CA ALA A 25 0.16 -31.74 -16.18
C ALA A 25 -0.13 -30.23 -16.22
N GLY A 26 -1.15 -29.82 -17.01
CA GLY A 26 -1.60 -28.43 -17.08
C GLY A 26 -2.15 -27.93 -15.74
N ALA A 27 -3.02 -28.70 -15.09
CA ALA A 27 -3.60 -28.35 -13.79
C ALA A 27 -2.54 -28.21 -12.67
N LEU A 28 -1.55 -29.10 -12.64
CA LEU A 28 -0.42 -29.00 -11.69
C LEU A 28 0.44 -27.76 -11.95
N GLN A 29 0.71 -27.44 -13.22
CA GLN A 29 1.45 -26.25 -13.60
C GLN A 29 0.70 -24.96 -13.25
N GLN A 30 -0.63 -24.96 -13.40
CA GLN A 30 -1.49 -23.84 -13.04
C GLN A 30 -1.56 -23.63 -11.52
N TYR A 31 -1.83 -24.69 -10.75
CA TYR A 31 -1.82 -24.64 -9.28
C TYR A 31 -0.48 -24.12 -8.71
N ALA A 32 0.65 -24.57 -9.26
CA ALA A 32 1.98 -24.10 -8.86
C ALA A 32 2.19 -22.60 -9.17
N VAL A 33 1.63 -22.10 -10.27
CA VAL A 33 1.66 -20.67 -10.64
C VAL A 33 0.72 -19.86 -9.75
N ASP A 34 -0.47 -20.36 -9.44
CA ASP A 34 -1.43 -19.63 -8.60
C ASP A 34 -0.93 -19.50 -7.16
N LYS A 35 -0.38 -20.56 -6.56
CA LYS A 35 0.26 -20.48 -5.23
C LYS A 35 1.50 -19.58 -5.23
N LEU A 36 2.21 -19.50 -6.36
CA LEU A 36 3.32 -18.54 -6.56
C LEU A 36 2.81 -17.09 -6.67
N ARG A 37 1.68 -16.86 -7.36
CA ARG A 37 1.06 -15.53 -7.53
C ARG A 37 0.39 -15.04 -6.25
N GLU A 38 -0.25 -15.93 -5.50
CA GLU A 38 -0.81 -15.70 -4.16
C GLU A 38 0.26 -15.16 -3.20
N ARG A 39 1.40 -15.86 -3.09
CA ARG A 39 2.59 -15.34 -2.39
C ARG A 39 3.15 -14.07 -3.04
N GLY A 40 3.05 -13.97 -4.37
CA GLY A 40 3.40 -12.77 -5.14
C GLY A 40 2.63 -11.51 -4.72
N ARG A 41 1.35 -11.62 -4.33
CA ARG A 41 0.52 -10.49 -3.85
C ARG A 41 1.06 -9.83 -2.58
N GLN A 42 1.93 -10.52 -1.81
CA GLN A 42 2.55 -9.98 -0.59
C GLN A 42 3.68 -8.97 -0.89
N ARG A 43 4.15 -8.89 -2.14
CA ARG A 43 5.20 -7.95 -2.58
C ARG A 43 4.71 -6.51 -2.53
N SER A 44 5.61 -5.57 -2.27
CA SER A 44 5.32 -4.13 -2.31
C SER A 44 5.15 -3.57 -3.73
N TYR A 45 5.58 -4.31 -4.76
CA TYR A 45 5.73 -3.87 -6.14
C TYR A 45 5.14 -4.87 -7.15
N ASP A 46 4.74 -4.36 -8.32
CA ASP A 46 4.37 -5.19 -9.46
C ASP A 46 5.64 -5.74 -10.14
N LEU A 47 5.77 -7.06 -10.22
CA LEU A 47 6.95 -7.72 -10.77
C LEU A 47 7.04 -7.63 -12.30
N ILE A 48 5.91 -7.51 -13.00
CA ILE A 48 5.85 -7.36 -14.45
C ILE A 48 6.35 -5.96 -14.82
N GLU A 49 5.83 -4.93 -14.17
CA GLU A 49 6.32 -3.55 -14.34
C GLU A 49 7.80 -3.41 -13.99
N SER A 50 8.22 -3.98 -12.86
CA SER A 50 9.61 -3.97 -12.38
C SER A 50 10.57 -4.56 -13.43
N LEU A 51 10.21 -5.72 -14.02
CA LEU A 51 11.00 -6.35 -15.08
C LEU A 51 10.98 -5.54 -16.38
N VAL A 52 9.83 -5.02 -16.79
CA VAL A 52 9.69 -4.20 -18.01
C VAL A 52 10.47 -2.90 -17.92
N GLN A 53 10.69 -2.34 -16.74
CA GLN A 53 11.39 -1.06 -16.56
C GLN A 53 12.90 -1.24 -16.29
N GLU A 54 13.29 -2.17 -15.41
CA GLU A 54 14.71 -2.33 -14.99
C GLU A 54 15.43 -3.54 -15.63
N GLY A 55 14.70 -4.39 -16.36
CA GLY A 55 15.20 -5.65 -16.91
C GLY A 55 15.39 -6.74 -15.84
N GLN A 56 16.16 -7.78 -16.17
CA GLN A 56 16.67 -8.74 -15.18
C GLN A 56 18.20 -8.66 -15.10
N ARG A 57 18.73 -8.26 -13.94
CA ARG A 57 20.18 -8.24 -13.67
C ARG A 57 20.68 -9.55 -13.07
N ASP A 58 19.88 -10.17 -12.20
CA ASP A 58 20.21 -11.43 -11.54
C ASP A 58 20.17 -12.61 -12.51
N SER A 59 21.15 -13.51 -12.46
CA SER A 59 21.14 -14.70 -13.31
C SER A 59 20.23 -15.80 -12.75
N THR A 60 19.16 -16.14 -13.48
CA THR A 60 18.22 -17.22 -13.09
C THR A 60 18.70 -18.60 -13.55
N VAL A 61 18.57 -19.61 -12.71
CA VAL A 61 18.85 -21.02 -13.07
C VAL A 61 17.62 -21.62 -13.75
N VAL A 62 17.83 -22.23 -14.91
CA VAL A 62 16.81 -22.97 -15.69
C VAL A 62 17.33 -24.39 -15.92
N VAL A 63 16.50 -25.40 -15.71
CA VAL A 63 16.82 -26.81 -15.99
C VAL A 63 16.03 -27.28 -17.20
N LEU A 64 16.70 -27.88 -18.18
CA LEU A 64 16.05 -28.45 -19.35
C LEU A 64 15.51 -29.85 -19.02
N GLN A 65 14.20 -30.03 -19.15
CA GLN A 65 13.51 -31.26 -18.78
C GLN A 65 12.55 -31.70 -19.91
N ARG A 66 12.54 -33.01 -20.20
CA ARG A 66 11.57 -33.66 -21.09
C ARG A 66 10.35 -34.07 -20.27
N VAL A 67 9.16 -33.66 -20.68
CA VAL A 67 7.91 -34.01 -19.98
C VAL A 67 7.04 -34.87 -20.91
N PRO A 68 7.03 -36.21 -20.78
CA PRO A 68 6.17 -37.07 -21.57
C PRO A 68 4.72 -36.89 -21.14
N MET A 69 3.84 -36.50 -22.07
CA MET A 69 2.42 -36.27 -21.82
C MET A 69 1.53 -37.04 -22.80
N THR A 70 0.46 -37.64 -22.28
CA THR A 70 -0.59 -38.25 -23.09
C THR A 70 -1.72 -37.25 -23.37
N GLY A 71 -2.10 -37.08 -24.63
CA GLY A 71 -3.26 -36.32 -25.07
C GLY A 71 -4.59 -37.03 -24.78
N ARG A 72 -5.72 -36.32 -24.97
CA ARG A 72 -7.08 -36.90 -24.81
C ARG A 72 -7.45 -37.92 -25.90
N ASP A 73 -6.74 -37.86 -27.01
CA ASP A 73 -6.78 -38.78 -28.16
C ASP A 73 -5.87 -40.00 -27.99
N GLY A 74 -5.14 -40.10 -26.88
CA GLY A 74 -4.13 -41.15 -26.65
C GLY A 74 -2.77 -40.88 -27.33
N SER A 75 -2.60 -39.77 -28.04
CA SER A 75 -1.31 -39.36 -28.59
C SER A 75 -0.28 -39.13 -27.47
N VAL A 76 1.00 -39.40 -27.72
CA VAL A 76 2.07 -39.15 -26.74
C VAL A 76 3.01 -38.08 -27.29
N VAL A 77 3.08 -36.95 -26.60
CA VAL A 77 4.04 -35.87 -26.87
C VAL A 77 5.15 -35.88 -25.83
N SER A 78 6.36 -35.48 -26.22
CA SER A 78 7.51 -35.37 -25.31
C SER A 78 8.18 -33.99 -25.41
N PRO A 79 7.47 -32.89 -25.11
CA PRO A 79 8.07 -31.56 -25.13
C PRO A 79 9.27 -31.44 -24.18
N TRP A 80 10.34 -30.85 -24.69
CA TRP A 80 11.41 -30.24 -23.90
C TRP A 80 10.94 -28.87 -23.40
N ARG A 81 11.18 -28.59 -22.12
CA ARG A 81 10.85 -27.33 -21.44
C ARG A 81 11.95 -26.90 -20.48
N GLY A 82 12.18 -25.59 -20.38
CA GLY A 82 13.06 -25.01 -19.37
C GLY A 82 12.26 -24.70 -18.11
N PHE A 83 12.45 -25.45 -17.03
CA PHE A 83 11.87 -25.16 -15.73
C PHE A 83 12.80 -24.24 -14.96
N HIS A 84 12.29 -23.09 -14.50
CA HIS A 84 13.05 -22.23 -13.61
C HIS A 84 13.22 -22.91 -12.24
N VAL A 85 14.44 -22.85 -11.68
CA VAL A 85 14.69 -23.26 -10.29
C VAL A 85 14.86 -22.03 -9.42
N THR A 86 15.62 -21.04 -9.87
CA THR A 86 15.63 -19.71 -9.23
C THR A 86 14.91 -18.69 -10.10
N GLY A 87 14.22 -17.75 -9.46
CA GLY A 87 13.47 -16.70 -10.16
C GLY A 87 12.24 -17.18 -10.94
N ASN A 88 11.58 -18.27 -10.51
CA ASN A 88 10.29 -18.74 -11.06
C ASN A 88 9.28 -17.60 -11.28
N ASN A 89 9.16 -16.70 -10.29
CA ASN A 89 8.34 -15.50 -10.34
C ASN A 89 8.69 -14.58 -11.53
N ARG A 90 9.99 -14.40 -11.83
CA ARG A 90 10.44 -13.60 -12.98
C ARG A 90 10.17 -14.33 -14.31
N GLY A 91 10.09 -15.66 -14.30
CA GLY A 91 9.68 -16.48 -15.45
C GLY A 91 8.21 -16.27 -15.81
N ASP A 92 7.29 -16.44 -14.86
CA ASP A 92 5.86 -16.22 -15.08
C ASP A 92 5.56 -14.76 -15.47
N ALA A 93 6.15 -13.78 -14.78
CA ALA A 93 5.98 -12.36 -15.10
C ALA A 93 6.44 -11.99 -16.52
N ARG A 94 7.50 -12.63 -17.04
CA ARG A 94 7.90 -12.51 -18.46
C ARG A 94 6.84 -13.09 -19.39
N LEU A 95 6.34 -14.29 -19.11
CA LEU A 95 5.30 -14.91 -19.95
C LEU A 95 4.04 -14.04 -19.99
N GLN A 96 3.61 -13.47 -18.87
CA GLN A 96 2.49 -12.52 -18.82
C GLN A 96 2.76 -11.26 -19.66
N ALA A 97 3.98 -10.70 -19.65
CA ALA A 97 4.36 -9.58 -20.52
C ALA A 97 4.40 -9.95 -22.02
N TYR A 98 4.77 -11.20 -22.35
CA TYR A 98 4.58 -11.76 -23.69
C TYR A 98 3.12 -12.16 -23.99
N GLY A 99 2.20 -12.02 -23.04
CA GLY A 99 0.79 -12.42 -23.11
C GLY A 99 0.59 -13.92 -23.34
N LEU A 100 1.28 -14.73 -22.53
CA LEU A 100 1.23 -16.19 -22.49
C LEU A 100 1.17 -16.69 -21.04
N GLU A 101 0.69 -17.91 -20.86
CA GLU A 101 0.61 -18.56 -19.54
C GLU A 101 1.64 -19.70 -19.43
N ALA A 102 2.16 -19.94 -18.22
CA ALA A 102 3.07 -21.06 -17.98
C ALA A 102 2.42 -22.44 -18.26
N GLN A 103 1.10 -22.59 -18.05
CA GLN A 103 0.37 -23.79 -18.49
C GLN A 103 0.43 -23.95 -20.01
N GLN A 104 0.10 -22.91 -20.78
CA GLN A 104 0.17 -22.92 -22.25
C GLN A 104 1.58 -23.26 -22.74
N MET A 105 2.62 -22.72 -22.08
CA MET A 105 4.00 -23.10 -22.42
C MET A 105 4.25 -24.59 -22.20
N LEU A 106 3.74 -25.22 -21.14
CA LEU A 106 3.87 -26.66 -20.91
C LEU A 106 3.05 -27.49 -21.92
N THR A 107 1.72 -27.37 -21.89
CA THR A 107 0.78 -28.23 -22.65
C THR A 107 0.66 -27.87 -24.13
N GLY A 108 1.13 -26.68 -24.51
CA GLY A 108 1.05 -26.12 -25.85
C GLY A 108 0.11 -24.90 -25.92
N VAL A 109 0.45 -23.95 -26.79
CA VAL A 109 -0.25 -22.66 -26.94
C VAL A 109 -1.33 -22.79 -28.03
N PRO A 110 -2.60 -22.41 -27.78
CA PRO A 110 -3.64 -22.44 -28.83
C PRO A 110 -3.28 -21.53 -30.01
N GLN A 111 -3.51 -21.95 -31.25
CA GLN A 111 -3.18 -21.14 -32.42
C GLN A 111 -3.95 -19.80 -32.44
N SER A 112 -5.14 -19.72 -31.87
CA SER A 112 -5.88 -18.45 -31.69
C SER A 112 -5.15 -17.40 -30.84
N VAL A 113 -4.24 -17.80 -29.94
CA VAL A 113 -3.42 -16.88 -29.11
C VAL A 113 -2.21 -16.34 -29.87
N LEU A 114 -1.73 -17.08 -30.88
CA LEU A 114 -0.56 -16.76 -31.71
C LEU A 114 -0.89 -16.86 -33.22
N ARG A 115 -2.08 -16.39 -33.59
CA ARG A 115 -2.60 -16.41 -34.98
C ARG A 115 -1.86 -15.35 -35.78
N LEU A 116 -1.30 -15.71 -36.92
CA LEU A 116 -0.68 -14.73 -37.82
C LEU A 116 -1.77 -13.97 -38.62
N PRO A 117 -1.51 -12.75 -39.12
CA PRO A 117 -2.53 -11.94 -39.81
C PRO A 117 -3.13 -12.59 -41.07
N ASP A 118 -2.38 -13.51 -41.66
CA ASP A 118 -2.67 -14.28 -42.88
C ASP A 118 -3.26 -15.67 -42.61
N GLU A 119 -3.48 -16.06 -41.35
CA GLU A 119 -4.02 -17.37 -40.98
C GLU A 119 -5.50 -17.34 -40.55
N GLU A 120 -6.27 -18.34 -41.02
CA GLU A 120 -7.57 -18.67 -40.43
C GLU A 120 -7.44 -19.15 -38.97
N GLU A 121 -8.48 -18.94 -38.16
CA GLU A 121 -8.48 -19.31 -36.75
C GLU A 121 -8.88 -20.77 -36.53
N ASN A 122 -7.91 -21.61 -36.15
CA ASN A 122 -8.17 -23.01 -35.81
C ASN A 122 -8.09 -23.23 -34.30
N ARG A 123 -9.24 -23.11 -33.62
CA ARG A 123 -9.39 -23.34 -32.16
C ARG A 123 -9.03 -24.75 -31.68
N ARG A 124 -8.82 -25.71 -32.58
CA ARG A 124 -8.38 -27.08 -32.25
C ARG A 124 -6.86 -27.28 -32.43
N LEU A 125 -6.16 -26.35 -33.07
CA LEU A 125 -4.73 -26.42 -33.30
C LEU A 125 -3.97 -25.87 -32.09
N VAL A 126 -3.03 -26.67 -31.57
CA VAL A 126 -2.20 -26.34 -30.42
C VAL A 126 -0.72 -26.44 -30.80
N LEU A 127 0.03 -25.38 -30.55
CA LEU A 127 1.43 -25.21 -30.88
C LEU A 127 2.29 -25.75 -29.73
N VAL A 128 3.01 -26.85 -29.94
CA VAL A 128 3.84 -27.52 -28.91
C VAL A 128 5.34 -27.27 -29.08
N GLY A 129 5.80 -26.96 -30.29
CA GLY A 129 7.21 -26.71 -30.60
C GLY A 129 7.67 -25.30 -30.24
N LEU A 130 8.69 -25.19 -29.38
CA LEU A 130 9.19 -23.90 -28.88
C LEU A 130 9.69 -22.96 -30.00
N GLY A 131 10.29 -23.51 -31.06
CA GLY A 131 10.74 -22.71 -32.21
C GLY A 131 9.60 -22.05 -32.98
N GLU A 132 8.47 -22.75 -33.16
CA GLU A 132 7.28 -22.23 -33.84
C GLU A 132 6.51 -21.22 -32.97
N ILE A 133 6.42 -21.50 -31.65
CA ILE A 133 5.91 -20.55 -30.66
C ILE A 133 6.75 -19.26 -30.70
N LEU A 134 8.08 -19.37 -30.60
CA LEU A 134 9.00 -18.22 -30.62
C LEU A 134 8.93 -17.45 -31.95
N ARG A 135 8.83 -18.14 -33.09
CA ARG A 135 8.66 -17.52 -34.41
C ARG A 135 7.42 -16.63 -34.42
N ARG A 136 6.26 -17.16 -34.01
CA ARG A 136 4.98 -16.41 -34.02
C ARG A 136 4.99 -15.23 -33.05
N ILE A 137 5.49 -15.41 -31.83
CA ILE A 137 5.67 -14.32 -30.85
C ILE A 137 6.55 -13.22 -31.46
N SER A 138 7.68 -13.59 -32.04
CA SER A 138 8.61 -12.65 -32.67
C SER A 138 7.97 -11.90 -33.85
N THR A 139 7.27 -12.60 -34.75
CA THR A 139 6.54 -11.96 -35.85
C THR A 139 5.50 -10.97 -35.33
N LEU A 140 4.61 -11.38 -34.43
CA LEU A 140 3.51 -10.54 -33.93
C LEU A 140 4.02 -9.29 -33.19
N LEU A 141 5.01 -9.45 -32.31
CA LEU A 141 5.56 -8.32 -31.55
C LEU A 141 6.37 -7.37 -32.44
N ASN A 142 7.16 -7.88 -33.39
CA ASN A 142 7.91 -7.02 -34.31
C ASN A 142 6.96 -6.27 -35.28
N THR A 143 5.93 -6.93 -35.81
CA THR A 143 4.92 -6.25 -36.66
C THR A 143 4.22 -5.12 -35.91
N ALA A 144 3.80 -5.35 -34.66
CA ALA A 144 3.24 -4.29 -33.82
C ALA A 144 4.24 -3.14 -33.56
N TYR A 145 5.50 -3.47 -33.22
CA TYR A 145 6.56 -2.48 -33.01
C TYR A 145 6.88 -1.64 -34.27
N THR A 146 6.63 -2.15 -35.47
CA THR A 146 6.82 -1.39 -36.72
C THR A 146 5.69 -0.42 -37.06
N VAL A 147 4.59 -0.38 -36.29
CA VAL A 147 3.49 0.56 -36.52
C VAL A 147 3.94 1.99 -36.14
N PRO A 148 3.86 2.98 -37.05
CA PRO A 148 4.19 4.37 -36.72
C PRO A 148 3.23 4.94 -35.67
N GLY A 149 3.77 5.44 -34.56
CA GLY A 149 2.98 6.02 -33.47
C GLY A 149 2.41 5.02 -32.46
N HIS A 150 2.86 3.76 -32.45
CA HIS A 150 2.54 2.80 -31.38
C HIS A 150 2.93 3.35 -29.99
N GLU A 151 2.20 2.95 -28.95
CA GLU A 151 2.46 3.44 -27.60
C GLU A 151 3.69 2.77 -26.96
N LEU A 152 4.46 3.55 -26.20
CA LEU A 152 5.64 3.04 -25.48
C LEU A 152 5.30 2.04 -24.36
N GLU A 153 4.02 1.89 -24.01
CA GLU A 153 3.50 0.89 -23.07
C GLU A 153 2.65 -0.20 -23.76
N GLU A 154 2.67 -0.31 -25.10
CA GLU A 154 2.12 -1.47 -25.80
C GLU A 154 2.94 -2.75 -25.51
N ARG A 155 2.28 -3.91 -25.67
CA ARG A 155 2.86 -5.25 -25.46
C ARG A 155 4.19 -5.45 -26.19
N ALA A 156 4.35 -4.91 -27.39
CA ALA A 156 5.60 -4.96 -28.16
C ALA A 156 6.74 -4.17 -27.50
N SER A 157 6.49 -2.89 -27.20
CA SER A 157 7.41 -1.97 -26.50
C SER A 157 7.87 -2.52 -25.15
N ARG A 158 6.96 -3.15 -24.41
CA ARG A 158 7.21 -3.75 -23.09
C ARG A 158 7.98 -5.07 -23.20
N ALA A 159 7.61 -5.93 -24.14
CA ALA A 159 8.29 -7.20 -24.41
C ALA A 159 9.75 -7.01 -24.90
N GLN A 160 10.02 -5.96 -25.66
CA GLN A 160 11.37 -5.62 -26.15
C GLN A 160 12.37 -5.45 -24.98
N ARG A 161 11.98 -4.73 -23.93
CA ARG A 161 12.83 -4.40 -22.77
C ARG A 161 13.27 -5.63 -21.95
N ILE A 162 12.57 -6.76 -22.11
CA ILE A 162 12.82 -8.03 -21.40
C ILE A 162 13.19 -9.20 -22.34
N ALA A 163 13.38 -8.92 -23.64
CA ALA A 163 13.71 -9.91 -24.67
C ALA A 163 15.04 -10.65 -24.44
N GLN A 164 15.95 -10.07 -23.65
CA GLN A 164 17.23 -10.67 -23.28
C GLN A 164 17.38 -10.63 -21.76
N VAL A 165 17.65 -11.78 -21.14
CA VAL A 165 17.87 -11.91 -19.69
C VAL A 165 19.01 -12.88 -19.40
N PRO A 166 19.84 -12.64 -18.36
CA PRO A 166 20.90 -13.55 -17.98
C PRO A 166 20.31 -14.82 -17.34
N ALA A 167 20.62 -15.98 -17.92
CA ALA A 167 20.18 -17.28 -17.40
C ALA A 167 21.30 -18.34 -17.47
N ARG A 168 21.37 -19.19 -16.45
CA ARG A 168 22.22 -20.38 -16.41
C ARG A 168 21.36 -21.60 -16.77
N VAL A 169 21.55 -22.14 -17.97
CA VAL A 169 20.80 -23.30 -18.45
C VAL A 169 21.54 -24.59 -18.11
N VAL A 170 20.96 -25.38 -17.20
CA VAL A 170 21.38 -26.74 -16.90
C VAL A 170 20.76 -27.65 -17.97
N VAL A 171 21.54 -27.96 -19.00
CA VAL A 171 21.20 -28.97 -20.02
C VAL A 171 21.38 -30.40 -19.47
N GLY A 172 21.97 -30.56 -18.28
CA GLY A 172 21.97 -31.84 -17.57
C GLY A 172 23.03 -32.01 -16.47
N ALA A 173 23.09 -33.20 -15.89
CA ALA A 173 24.10 -33.60 -14.89
C ALA A 173 24.52 -35.08 -15.00
N ARG A 174 25.77 -35.38 -14.62
CA ARG A 174 26.31 -36.75 -14.50
C ARG A 174 25.89 -37.49 -13.22
N THR A 175 25.18 -36.80 -12.32
CA THR A 175 24.67 -37.34 -11.04
C THR A 175 23.37 -36.60 -10.72
N PRO A 176 22.22 -37.03 -11.31
CA PRO A 176 20.94 -36.34 -11.20
C PRO A 176 20.50 -36.09 -9.74
N GLU A 177 20.88 -36.97 -8.83
CA GLU A 177 20.54 -36.95 -7.41
C GLU A 177 21.24 -35.77 -6.70
N ARG A 178 22.53 -35.56 -7.00
CA ARG A 178 23.30 -34.40 -6.51
C ARG A 178 22.85 -33.10 -7.17
N LEU A 179 22.39 -33.15 -8.43
CA LEU A 179 21.75 -32.00 -9.05
C LEU A 179 20.45 -31.67 -8.31
N GLU A 180 19.57 -32.64 -8.08
CA GLU A 180 18.33 -32.43 -7.34
C GLU A 180 18.60 -31.91 -5.92
N GLU A 181 19.55 -32.49 -5.20
CA GLU A 181 19.99 -32.00 -3.89
C GLU A 181 20.47 -30.53 -3.96
N SER A 182 21.34 -30.20 -4.91
CA SER A 182 21.87 -28.82 -5.08
C SER A 182 20.77 -27.82 -5.47
N LEU A 183 19.83 -28.23 -6.31
CA LEU A 183 18.69 -27.40 -6.72
C LEU A 183 17.67 -27.25 -5.59
N ARG A 184 17.43 -28.30 -4.80
CA ARG A 184 16.67 -28.24 -3.54
C ARG A 184 17.36 -27.29 -2.56
N GLN A 185 18.66 -27.40 -2.32
CA GLN A 185 19.41 -26.49 -1.43
C GLN A 185 19.37 -25.03 -1.93
N LEU A 186 19.51 -24.79 -3.24
CA LEU A 186 19.36 -23.46 -3.84
C LEU A 186 17.96 -22.88 -3.60
N ASN A 187 16.90 -23.64 -3.91
CA ASN A 187 15.53 -23.19 -3.73
C ASN A 187 15.15 -23.08 -2.24
N VAL A 188 15.70 -23.94 -1.39
CA VAL A 188 15.61 -23.86 0.09
C VAL A 188 16.35 -22.63 0.61
N HIS A 189 17.47 -22.18 0.04
CA HIS A 189 18.04 -20.89 0.39
C HIS A 189 17.21 -19.70 -0.14
N ASP A 190 16.56 -19.81 -1.29
CA ASP A 190 15.59 -18.82 -1.82
C ASP A 190 14.25 -18.83 -1.04
N HIS A 191 13.97 -19.86 -0.24
CA HIS A 191 12.72 -20.04 0.51
C HIS A 191 12.87 -20.03 2.05
N LEU A 192 14.08 -20.22 2.59
CA LEU A 192 14.47 -19.91 3.97
C LEU A 192 15.00 -18.48 4.11
N ARG A 193 15.46 -17.86 3.00
CA ARG A 193 15.34 -16.40 2.79
C ARG A 193 13.97 -16.02 2.21
N GLY A 194 13.02 -16.96 2.21
CA GLY A 194 11.62 -16.65 1.98
C GLY A 194 11.25 -15.58 2.99
N GLN A 195 10.80 -14.43 2.45
CA GLN A 195 10.85 -13.11 3.08
C GLN A 195 10.93 -13.17 4.60
N LEU A 196 12.07 -12.69 5.14
CA LEU A 196 12.12 -12.23 6.53
C LEU A 196 10.83 -11.46 6.79
N GLY A 197 10.16 -11.77 7.89
CA GLY A 197 8.90 -11.16 8.30
C GLY A 197 9.14 -9.72 8.75
N TYR A 198 9.63 -8.89 7.82
CA TYR A 198 9.76 -7.46 7.97
C TYR A 198 8.42 -6.92 8.39
N ASP A 199 8.38 -6.29 9.56
CA ASP A 199 7.22 -5.54 9.97
C ASP A 199 6.93 -4.46 8.91
N ASN A 200 5.72 -3.91 8.92
CA ASN A 200 5.35 -2.80 8.06
C ASN A 200 6.29 -1.60 8.30
N GLU A 201 6.88 -1.48 9.50
CA GLU A 201 7.96 -0.54 9.79
C GLU A 201 9.24 -0.87 8.97
N ASP A 202 9.85 -2.04 9.16
CA ASP A 202 11.05 -2.47 8.40
C ASP A 202 10.87 -2.37 6.88
N ARG A 203 9.68 -2.76 6.39
CA ARG A 203 9.29 -2.66 4.97
C ARG A 203 9.22 -1.21 4.51
N GLY A 204 8.68 -0.31 5.34
CA GLY A 204 8.69 1.14 5.09
C GLY A 204 10.11 1.69 5.04
N LEU A 205 10.95 1.32 6.01
CA LEU A 205 12.35 1.73 6.11
C LEU A 205 13.22 1.23 4.94
N GLY A 206 12.98 0.01 4.46
CA GLY A 206 13.63 -0.53 3.26
C GLY A 206 13.26 0.25 1.98
N LEU A 207 11.98 0.62 1.84
CA LEU A 207 11.52 1.48 0.74
C LEU A 207 12.09 2.90 0.85
N TRP A 208 12.17 3.45 2.07
CA TRP A 208 12.78 4.75 2.32
C TRP A 208 14.27 4.79 1.98
N SER A 209 15.07 3.82 2.45
CA SER A 209 16.49 3.74 2.10
C SER A 209 16.71 3.58 0.59
N THR A 210 15.81 2.87 -0.10
CA THR A 210 15.79 2.77 -1.56
C THR A 210 15.51 4.13 -2.22
N LEU A 211 14.57 4.91 -1.70
CA LEU A 211 14.21 6.23 -2.20
C LEU A 211 15.32 7.27 -2.01
N VAL A 212 15.93 7.33 -0.82
CA VAL A 212 17.07 8.23 -0.54
C VAL A 212 18.22 7.94 -1.51
N LYS A 213 18.59 6.67 -1.67
CA LYS A 213 19.64 6.24 -2.61
C LYS A 213 19.29 6.52 -4.07
N ALA A 214 18.01 6.45 -4.46
CA ALA A 214 17.57 6.83 -5.80
C ALA A 214 17.74 8.34 -6.06
N TYR A 215 17.44 9.19 -5.07
CA TYR A 215 17.69 10.63 -5.17
C TYR A 215 19.20 10.97 -5.20
N GLN A 216 20.04 10.30 -4.41
CA GLN A 216 21.51 10.42 -4.50
C GLN A 216 22.04 9.99 -5.87
N ALA A 217 21.65 8.80 -6.37
CA ALA A 217 22.12 8.25 -7.64
C ALA A 217 21.74 9.10 -8.86
N LYS A 218 20.64 9.85 -8.78
CA LYS A 218 20.23 10.84 -9.79
C LYS A 218 20.82 12.25 -9.55
N ARG A 219 21.55 12.46 -8.44
CA ARG A 219 22.06 13.76 -7.95
C ARG A 219 20.98 14.81 -7.66
N LEU A 220 19.74 14.36 -7.42
CA LEU A 220 18.57 15.21 -7.20
C LEU A 220 18.27 15.48 -5.72
N LEU A 221 18.93 14.79 -4.78
CA LEU A 221 18.68 14.96 -3.33
C LEU A 221 18.98 16.38 -2.86
N GLY A 222 20.22 16.85 -3.06
CA GLY A 222 20.62 18.21 -2.67
C GLY A 222 19.79 19.29 -3.36
N GLU A 223 19.39 19.09 -4.61
CA GLU A 223 18.53 20.04 -5.34
C GLU A 223 17.10 20.11 -4.79
N LEU A 224 16.51 18.97 -4.40
CA LEU A 224 15.19 18.93 -3.79
C LEU A 224 15.19 19.60 -2.41
N LEU A 225 16.18 19.30 -1.57
CA LEU A 225 16.24 19.83 -0.21
C LEU A 225 16.62 21.32 -0.19
N ALA A 226 17.57 21.74 -1.03
CA ALA A 226 17.89 23.16 -1.22
C ALA A 226 16.66 23.98 -1.64
N LYS A 227 15.90 23.48 -2.63
CA LYS A 227 14.74 24.20 -3.17
C LYS A 227 13.50 24.15 -2.29
N GLU A 228 13.10 22.99 -1.79
CA GLU A 228 11.78 22.83 -1.19
C GLU A 228 11.80 22.88 0.35
N VAL A 229 12.93 22.58 1.02
CA VAL A 229 13.08 22.64 2.49
C VAL A 229 13.84 23.88 2.92
N ALA A 230 14.99 24.15 2.31
CA ALA A 230 15.78 25.36 2.53
C ALA A 230 15.31 26.56 1.69
N GLN A 231 14.37 26.38 0.76
CA GLN A 231 13.71 27.46 0.00
C GLN A 231 14.67 28.38 -0.76
N ASP A 232 15.59 27.76 -1.49
CA ASP A 232 16.63 28.39 -2.32
C ASP A 232 17.55 29.36 -1.54
N ARG A 233 17.50 29.38 -0.19
CA ARG A 233 18.41 30.13 0.69
C ARG A 233 19.88 29.68 0.56
N MET A 234 20.13 28.54 -0.08
CA MET A 234 21.46 28.00 -0.35
C MET A 234 21.44 27.10 -1.58
N ALA A 235 22.58 27.04 -2.28
CA ALA A 235 22.73 26.20 -3.46
C ALA A 235 22.87 24.71 -3.09
N ALA A 236 22.36 23.83 -3.94
CA ALA A 236 22.45 22.38 -3.76
C ALA A 236 23.88 21.84 -3.54
N GLY A 237 24.89 22.50 -4.11
CA GLY A 237 26.30 22.15 -3.96
C GLY A 237 26.95 22.60 -2.64
N ALA A 238 26.23 23.32 -1.77
CA ALA A 238 26.67 23.66 -0.42
C ALA A 238 26.19 22.64 0.64
N LEU A 239 25.38 21.66 0.24
CA LEU A 239 24.89 20.58 1.10
C LEU A 239 25.84 19.38 1.04
N ASP A 240 26.21 18.83 2.20
CA ASP A 240 26.82 17.50 2.28
C ASP A 240 25.72 16.44 2.05
N VAL A 241 25.46 16.17 0.77
CA VAL A 241 24.35 15.32 0.30
C VAL A 241 24.43 13.90 0.85
N ASP A 242 25.64 13.37 1.04
CA ASP A 242 25.85 12.00 1.52
C ASP A 242 25.71 11.93 3.05
N ALA A 243 26.23 12.91 3.80
CA ALA A 243 25.97 12.99 5.23
C ALA A 243 24.48 13.19 5.57
N ILE A 244 23.79 14.02 4.77
CA ILE A 244 22.33 14.24 4.90
C ILE A 244 21.57 12.95 4.55
N ALA A 245 21.98 12.21 3.53
CA ALA A 245 21.38 10.92 3.20
C ALA A 245 21.55 9.90 4.33
N ASP A 246 22.76 9.78 4.91
CA ASP A 246 23.04 8.91 6.04
C ASP A 246 22.21 9.28 7.27
N ALA A 247 22.06 10.57 7.57
CA ALA A 247 21.21 11.05 8.68
C ALA A 247 19.73 10.73 8.45
N LEU A 248 19.23 10.93 7.24
CA LEU A 248 17.85 10.63 6.87
C LEU A 248 17.52 9.12 6.92
N VAL A 249 18.50 8.21 6.79
CA VAL A 249 18.30 6.76 6.96
C VAL A 249 18.71 6.24 8.35
N GLY A 250 18.99 7.12 9.31
CA GLY A 250 19.36 6.75 10.68
C GLY A 250 20.78 6.20 10.84
N ALA A 251 21.63 6.30 9.81
CA ALA A 251 23.05 5.90 9.87
C ALA A 251 23.95 7.01 10.47
N ARG A 252 23.44 8.23 10.63
CA ARG A 252 24.11 9.38 11.25
C ARG A 252 23.12 10.18 12.11
N ALA A 253 23.65 10.99 13.03
CA ALA A 253 22.84 11.95 13.79
C ALA A 253 22.22 13.04 12.87
N LEU A 254 21.15 13.68 13.35
CA LEU A 254 20.44 14.73 12.60
C LEU A 254 21.14 16.11 12.65
N ASP A 255 22.30 16.23 13.29
CA ASP A 255 23.07 17.48 13.43
C ASP A 255 23.40 18.12 12.07
N VAL A 256 23.69 17.27 11.07
CA VAL A 256 23.94 17.70 9.69
C VAL A 256 22.74 18.36 9.01
N LEU A 257 21.52 18.15 9.51
CA LEU A 257 20.31 18.81 9.00
C LEU A 257 20.18 20.25 9.50
N ALA A 258 21.01 20.71 10.45
CA ALA A 258 20.99 22.08 10.95
C ALA A 258 21.17 23.13 9.84
N VAL A 259 21.88 22.76 8.76
CA VAL A 259 22.08 23.60 7.57
C VAL A 259 20.76 23.95 6.85
N LEU A 260 19.72 23.11 6.98
CA LEU A 260 18.41 23.33 6.34
C LEU A 260 17.43 24.16 7.19
N LEU A 261 17.72 24.40 8.48
CA LEU A 261 16.92 25.26 9.37
C LEU A 261 16.79 26.69 8.83
N SER A 262 15.76 27.43 9.26
CA SER A 262 15.61 28.82 8.85
C SER A 262 16.54 29.73 9.67
N PRO A 263 17.02 30.87 9.13
CA PRO A 263 17.96 31.73 9.84
C PRO A 263 17.35 32.27 11.15
N GLY A 264 18.00 31.99 12.27
CA GLY A 264 17.53 32.37 13.61
C GLY A 264 16.72 31.29 14.34
N ASP A 265 16.46 30.13 13.74
CA ASP A 265 15.96 28.97 14.48
C ASP A 265 17.06 28.40 15.39
N GLU A 266 16.67 27.96 16.58
CA GLU A 266 17.56 27.24 17.51
C GLU A 266 17.87 25.84 16.98
N VAL A 267 19.14 25.41 17.04
CA VAL A 267 19.55 24.04 16.72
C VAL A 267 19.25 23.16 17.93
N SER A 268 18.15 22.41 17.87
CA SER A 268 17.65 21.57 18.97
C SER A 268 17.15 20.22 18.43
N PRO A 269 17.03 19.18 19.27
CA PRO A 269 16.44 17.90 18.87
C PRO A 269 15.05 18.06 18.23
N MET A 270 14.21 18.95 18.79
CA MET A 270 12.89 19.32 18.25
C MET A 270 12.95 19.85 16.82
N THR A 271 13.81 20.85 16.56
CA THR A 271 13.89 21.51 15.25
C THR A 271 14.60 20.66 14.21
N LEU A 272 15.57 19.83 14.61
CA LEU A 272 16.21 18.84 13.73
C LEU A 272 15.26 17.69 13.35
N ARG A 273 14.43 17.23 14.29
CA ARG A 273 13.34 16.27 14.02
C ARG A 273 12.33 16.87 13.03
N ASP A 274 11.90 18.12 13.24
CA ASP A 274 10.98 18.80 12.31
C ASP A 274 11.53 18.85 10.88
N VAL A 275 12.79 19.24 10.72
CA VAL A 275 13.47 19.26 9.42
C VAL A 275 13.56 17.85 8.82
N ALA A 276 13.89 16.81 9.59
CA ALA A 276 13.91 15.43 9.09
C ALA A 276 12.54 14.97 8.58
N ILE A 277 11.47 15.33 9.29
CA ILE A 277 10.08 15.03 8.90
C ILE A 277 9.68 15.84 7.64
N ARG A 278 10.10 17.11 7.51
CA ARG A 278 9.90 17.93 6.29
C ARG A 278 10.64 17.35 5.09
N CYS A 279 11.89 16.90 5.27
CA CYS A 279 12.67 16.19 4.23
C CYS A 279 11.98 14.90 3.79
N THR A 280 11.58 14.07 4.75
CA THR A 280 10.85 12.80 4.51
C THR A 280 9.56 13.05 3.73
N THR A 281 8.78 14.05 4.15
CA THR A 281 7.52 14.44 3.51
C THR A 281 7.74 14.89 2.07
N VAL A 282 8.72 15.74 1.79
CA VAL A 282 8.93 16.27 0.43
C VAL A 282 9.60 15.26 -0.50
N MET A 283 10.40 14.32 0.02
CA MET A 283 10.96 13.22 -0.77
C MET A 283 9.90 12.18 -1.15
N LEU A 284 8.94 11.89 -0.26
CA LEU A 284 7.82 11.00 -0.58
C LEU A 284 6.75 11.69 -1.43
N PHE A 285 6.52 12.99 -1.26
CA PHE A 285 5.52 13.76 -1.98
C PHE A 285 6.13 15.00 -2.67
N PRO A 286 7.03 14.82 -3.65
CA PRO A 286 7.72 15.94 -4.28
C PRO A 286 6.75 16.86 -5.03
N PRO A 287 6.89 18.19 -4.90
CA PRO A 287 6.07 19.16 -5.62
C PRO A 287 6.13 18.96 -7.13
N VAL A 288 4.95 18.84 -7.74
CA VAL A 288 4.79 18.75 -9.19
C VAL A 288 4.71 20.17 -9.79
N PRO A 289 5.30 20.42 -10.97
CA PRO A 289 5.16 21.71 -11.66
C PRO A 289 3.68 22.05 -11.94
N PRO A 290 3.31 23.35 -12.00
CA PRO A 290 1.98 23.75 -12.45
C PRO A 290 1.74 23.27 -13.89
N ARG A 291 0.47 23.05 -14.24
CA ARG A 291 0.08 22.76 -15.64
C ARG A 291 0.48 23.94 -16.52
N PRO A 292 1.27 23.75 -17.60
CA PRO A 292 1.50 24.79 -18.58
C PRO A 292 0.16 25.18 -19.23
N GLU A 293 -0.12 26.47 -19.35
CA GLU A 293 -1.38 27.01 -19.91
C GLU A 293 -1.68 26.43 -21.31
N ASN A 294 -0.64 26.27 -22.13
CA ASN A 294 -0.72 25.72 -23.48
C ASN A 294 -0.77 24.18 -23.55
N LEU A 295 -0.95 23.45 -22.43
CA LEU A 295 -0.98 21.97 -22.41
C LEU A 295 -2.42 21.44 -22.58
N PRO A 296 -2.78 20.85 -23.75
CA PRO A 296 -4.17 20.44 -24.05
C PRO A 296 -4.77 19.54 -22.98
N PRO A 297 -6.10 19.58 -22.72
CA PRO A 297 -6.74 18.90 -21.58
C PRO A 297 -6.33 17.44 -21.37
N ARG A 298 -6.19 16.66 -22.45
CA ARG A 298 -5.80 15.23 -22.44
C ARG A 298 -4.30 14.94 -22.58
N ALA A 299 -3.44 15.95 -22.70
CA ALA A 299 -1.99 15.76 -22.85
C ALA A 299 -1.31 15.40 -21.52
N HIS A 300 -0.22 14.64 -21.59
CA HIS A 300 0.50 14.13 -20.41
C HIS A 300 1.12 15.27 -19.57
N MET A 301 0.76 15.34 -18.29
CA MET A 301 1.27 16.35 -17.35
C MET A 301 2.79 16.24 -17.14
N PRO A 302 3.57 17.34 -17.24
CA PRO A 302 5.00 17.33 -16.99
C PRO A 302 5.28 17.24 -15.47
N THR A 303 5.45 16.03 -14.96
CA THR A 303 5.61 15.75 -13.50
C THR A 303 6.94 16.20 -12.89
N GLY A 304 7.79 16.89 -13.66
CA GLY A 304 9.11 17.34 -13.23
C GLY A 304 10.14 16.22 -13.07
N ARG A 305 11.33 16.57 -12.58
CA ARG A 305 12.47 15.63 -12.44
C ARG A 305 12.42 14.75 -11.20
N TYR A 306 11.68 15.15 -10.16
CA TYR A 306 11.64 14.45 -8.87
C TYR A 306 10.62 13.30 -8.85
N TRP A 307 9.41 13.51 -9.39
CA TRP A 307 8.35 12.49 -9.38
C TRP A 307 8.75 11.16 -10.05
N PRO A 308 9.52 11.13 -11.16
CA PRO A 308 10.06 9.88 -11.71
C PRO A 308 10.98 9.10 -10.77
N VAL A 309 11.69 9.77 -9.86
CA VAL A 309 12.55 9.10 -8.84
C VAL A 309 11.67 8.33 -7.86
N VAL A 310 10.63 8.97 -7.34
CA VAL A 310 9.68 8.34 -6.40
C VAL A 310 8.92 7.20 -7.09
N ARG A 311 8.46 7.42 -8.33
CA ARG A 311 7.80 6.38 -9.12
C ARG A 311 8.68 5.14 -9.28
N ALA A 312 9.96 5.32 -9.61
CA ALA A 312 10.89 4.20 -9.80
C ALA A 312 11.22 3.50 -8.48
N ALA A 313 11.56 4.24 -7.43
CA ALA A 313 11.98 3.68 -6.14
C ALA A 313 10.84 2.96 -5.40
N LEU A 314 9.62 3.52 -5.44
CA LEU A 314 8.42 2.93 -4.84
C LEU A 314 7.64 2.02 -5.81
N GLN A 315 8.13 1.88 -7.05
CA GLN A 315 7.59 1.03 -8.12
C GLN A 315 6.09 1.27 -8.40
N GLU A 316 5.75 2.54 -8.66
CA GLU A 316 4.37 2.99 -8.86
C GLU A 316 3.93 3.08 -10.34
N ALA A 317 2.63 2.87 -10.56
CA ALA A 317 1.97 3.13 -11.83
C ALA A 317 1.97 4.65 -12.20
N PRO A 318 1.70 5.03 -13.46
CA PRO A 318 1.74 6.42 -13.94
C PRO A 318 0.95 7.46 -13.13
N TRP A 319 1.26 8.74 -13.36
CA TRP A 319 0.65 9.91 -12.69
C TRP A 319 -0.86 9.99 -12.92
N SER A 320 -1.32 9.68 -14.14
CA SER A 320 -2.74 9.59 -14.51
C SER A 320 -3.53 8.53 -13.75
N GLN A 321 -2.86 7.67 -12.96
CA GLN A 321 -3.45 6.63 -12.12
C GLN A 321 -3.17 6.89 -10.62
N SER A 322 -3.04 8.15 -10.18
CA SER A 322 -2.89 8.51 -8.77
C SER A 322 -4.19 8.26 -7.99
N ASN A 323 -4.22 7.20 -7.17
CA ASN A 323 -5.41 6.78 -6.40
C ASN A 323 -5.11 6.69 -4.89
N GLY A 324 -6.17 6.47 -4.09
CA GLY A 324 -6.09 6.34 -2.63
C GLY A 324 -5.02 5.34 -2.14
N PRO A 325 -4.97 4.09 -2.67
CA PRO A 325 -3.97 3.10 -2.29
C PRO A 325 -2.50 3.54 -2.47
N LYS A 326 -2.17 4.42 -3.44
CA LYS A 326 -0.81 5.00 -3.52
C LYS A 326 -0.55 5.96 -2.37
N ALA A 327 -1.53 6.78 -1.99
CA ALA A 327 -1.41 7.70 -0.87
C ALA A 327 -1.25 6.93 0.45
N GLU A 328 -2.01 5.84 0.65
CA GLU A 328 -1.86 4.95 1.81
C GLU A 328 -0.45 4.34 1.88
N ARG A 329 0.06 3.72 0.80
CA ARG A 329 1.43 3.18 0.76
C ARG A 329 2.52 4.21 1.06
N ARG A 330 2.42 5.42 0.50
CA ARG A 330 3.38 6.51 0.82
C ARG A 330 3.23 6.99 2.28
N THR A 331 2.03 6.91 2.85
CA THR A 331 1.76 7.24 4.25
C THR A 331 2.32 6.16 5.20
N GLU A 332 2.27 4.88 4.83
CA GLU A 332 2.92 3.78 5.57
C GLU A 332 4.44 3.99 5.64
N VAL A 333 5.09 4.29 4.50
CA VAL A 333 6.52 4.61 4.44
C VAL A 333 6.84 5.87 5.25
N TRP A 334 6.03 6.93 5.14
CA TRP A 334 6.19 8.15 5.94
C TRP A 334 6.12 7.85 7.44
N ALA A 335 5.10 7.12 7.89
CA ALA A 335 4.90 6.79 9.29
C ALA A 335 6.07 5.98 9.87
N ALA A 336 6.55 4.97 9.12
CA ALA A 336 7.66 4.10 9.51
C ALA A 336 9.01 4.82 9.63
N VAL A 337 9.23 5.89 8.85
CA VAL A 337 10.42 6.74 8.97
C VAL A 337 10.26 7.71 10.13
N VAL A 338 9.09 8.34 10.23
CA VAL A 338 8.79 9.33 11.26
C VAL A 338 8.86 8.73 12.66
N SER A 339 8.40 7.49 12.87
CA SER A 339 8.49 6.77 14.15
C SER A 339 9.92 6.58 14.66
N GLN A 340 10.93 6.54 13.78
CA GLN A 340 12.34 6.45 14.20
C GLN A 340 12.84 7.69 14.95
N HIS A 341 12.18 8.84 14.80
CA HIS A 341 12.57 10.09 15.44
C HIS A 341 11.94 10.30 16.83
N PHE A 342 11.25 9.29 17.37
CA PHE A 342 10.58 9.31 18.68
C PHE A 342 11.01 8.12 19.54
N ALA A 343 11.06 8.32 20.86
CA ALA A 343 11.38 7.24 21.81
C ALA A 343 10.29 6.15 21.86
N ASN A 344 9.02 6.55 21.68
CA ASN A 344 7.87 5.67 21.56
C ASN A 344 7.45 5.58 20.09
N ARG A 345 7.17 4.38 19.60
CA ARG A 345 6.73 4.15 18.21
C ARG A 345 5.22 3.93 18.19
N GLY A 346 4.50 4.91 17.66
CA GLY A 346 3.05 4.84 17.50
C GLY A 346 2.64 3.82 16.43
N ASN A 347 1.41 3.32 16.51
CA ASN A 347 0.87 2.42 15.50
C ASN A 347 0.81 3.14 14.14
N LEU A 348 1.50 2.63 13.12
CA LEU A 348 1.60 3.26 11.79
C LEU A 348 0.24 3.54 11.15
N LEU A 349 -0.79 2.74 11.45
CA LEU A 349 -2.16 2.94 10.95
C LEU A 349 -2.86 4.17 11.56
N ALA A 350 -2.34 4.74 12.65
CA ALA A 350 -2.78 6.03 13.18
C ALA A 350 -2.40 7.21 12.25
N ALA A 351 -1.46 7.03 11.32
CA ALA A 351 -1.19 8.01 10.26
C ALA A 351 -2.20 7.93 9.10
N LYS A 352 -3.15 6.97 9.09
CA LYS A 352 -4.06 6.76 7.96
C LYS A 352 -4.83 8.04 7.60
N SER A 353 -4.81 8.38 6.31
CA SER A 353 -5.36 9.60 5.73
C SER A 353 -4.64 10.92 6.10
N ALA A 354 -3.40 10.88 6.61
CA ALA A 354 -2.52 12.06 6.72
C ALA A 354 -2.17 12.70 5.36
N PHE A 355 -2.20 11.87 4.30
CA PHE A 355 -2.00 12.27 2.91
C PHE A 355 -3.12 11.70 2.03
N SER A 356 -3.45 12.42 0.96
CA SER A 356 -4.51 12.11 0.01
C SER A 356 -3.95 11.77 -1.38
N ALA A 357 -4.80 11.27 -2.28
CA ALA A 357 -4.44 11.13 -3.70
C ALA A 357 -3.97 12.47 -4.31
N ARG A 358 -4.56 13.61 -3.91
CA ARG A 358 -4.12 14.95 -4.32
C ARG A 358 -2.67 15.26 -3.90
N ASN A 359 -2.20 14.71 -2.76
CA ASN A 359 -0.81 14.86 -2.33
C ASN A 359 0.16 13.96 -3.11
N VAL A 360 -0.28 12.79 -3.59
CA VAL A 360 0.49 11.96 -4.54
C VAL A 360 0.58 12.63 -5.92
N GLN A 361 -0.50 13.31 -6.33
CA GLN A 361 -0.67 13.91 -7.65
C GLN A 361 0.04 15.26 -7.79
N PHE A 362 -0.02 16.14 -6.79
CA PHE A 362 0.57 17.50 -6.86
C PHE A 362 1.76 17.70 -5.90
N GLY A 363 2.03 16.72 -5.03
CA GLY A 363 3.05 16.79 -3.99
C GLY A 363 2.56 17.43 -2.68
N VAL A 364 3.51 17.66 -1.78
CA VAL A 364 3.36 18.44 -0.54
C VAL A 364 4.53 19.42 -0.48
N ARG A 365 4.24 20.71 -0.63
CA ARG A 365 5.24 21.76 -0.37
C ARG A 365 5.35 21.95 1.15
N PRO A 366 6.56 21.98 1.74
CA PRO A 366 6.76 22.44 3.11
C PRO A 366 6.33 23.91 3.27
N ASP A 367 5.90 24.31 4.47
CA ASP A 367 5.74 25.73 4.79
C ASP A 367 7.12 26.43 4.78
N ALA A 368 7.09 27.74 4.50
CA ALA A 368 8.23 28.65 4.51
C ALA A 368 8.59 29.15 5.90
N ARG A 369 7.57 29.28 6.75
CA ARG A 369 7.69 29.69 8.14
C ARG A 369 8.40 28.58 8.92
N SER A 370 9.33 28.96 9.79
CA SER A 370 9.84 28.02 10.78
C SER A 370 8.77 27.69 11.83
N LEU A 371 9.01 26.64 12.61
CA LEU A 371 8.10 26.22 13.68
C LEU A 371 7.78 27.36 14.66
N THR A 372 8.77 28.20 14.98
CA THR A 372 8.60 29.41 15.80
C THR A 372 7.70 30.45 15.12
N SER A 373 7.86 30.65 13.81
CA SER A 373 7.03 31.58 13.03
C SER A 373 5.59 31.08 12.88
N LEU A 374 5.38 29.78 12.67
CA LEU A 374 4.06 29.13 12.69
C LEU A 374 3.37 29.31 14.04
N MET A 375 4.06 28.98 15.15
CA MET A 375 3.53 29.17 16.51
C MET A 375 3.15 30.64 16.79
N ASN A 376 3.97 31.60 16.35
CA ASN A 376 3.65 33.02 16.49
C ASN A 376 2.40 33.43 15.69
N ALA A 377 2.25 32.94 14.46
CA ALA A 377 1.04 33.18 13.66
C ALA A 377 -0.22 32.54 14.32
N CYS A 378 -0.10 31.35 14.91
CA CYS A 378 -1.16 30.69 15.66
C CYS A 378 -1.56 31.45 16.94
N ARG A 379 -0.63 32.12 17.62
CA ARG A 379 -0.98 33.02 18.74
C ARG A 379 -1.71 34.27 18.24
N GLN A 380 -1.29 34.83 17.10
CA GLN A 380 -1.87 36.05 16.51
C GLN A 380 -3.28 35.85 15.92
N GLY A 381 -3.63 34.65 15.47
CA GLY A 381 -4.98 34.32 14.97
C GLY A 381 -5.02 33.68 13.58
N ASP A 382 -3.88 33.33 12.99
CA ASP A 382 -3.82 32.68 11.68
C ASP A 382 -4.31 31.21 11.75
N ALA A 383 -5.53 30.97 11.25
CA ALA A 383 -6.13 29.64 11.18
C ALA A 383 -5.46 28.72 10.12
N ALA A 384 -4.83 29.30 9.08
CA ALA A 384 -4.09 28.53 8.08
C ALA A 384 -2.72 28.08 8.64
N ALA A 385 -2.05 28.91 9.45
CA ALA A 385 -0.92 28.47 10.26
C ALA A 385 -1.32 27.31 11.19
N TRP A 386 -2.48 27.42 11.86
CA TRP A 386 -2.95 26.36 12.76
C TRP A 386 -3.22 25.04 12.03
N GLU A 387 -3.91 25.06 10.88
CA GLU A 387 -4.14 23.85 10.09
C GLU A 387 -2.83 23.20 9.63
N ILE A 388 -1.85 24.00 9.18
CA ILE A 388 -0.54 23.51 8.76
C ILE A 388 0.22 22.94 9.96
N LEU A 389 0.27 23.65 11.09
CA LEU A 389 0.87 23.21 12.35
C LEU A 389 0.32 21.85 12.76
N VAL A 390 -1.00 21.71 12.86
CA VAL A 390 -1.67 20.44 13.22
C VAL A 390 -1.34 19.32 12.23
N ARG A 391 -1.53 19.54 10.92
CA ARG A 391 -1.43 18.48 9.90
C ARG A 391 0.00 18.08 9.53
N ARG A 392 1.01 18.91 9.81
CA ARG A 392 2.40 18.68 9.38
C ARG A 392 3.41 18.58 10.53
N HIS A 393 3.18 19.28 11.64
CA HIS A 393 4.16 19.40 12.73
C HIS A 393 3.69 18.70 14.01
N LEU A 394 2.42 18.81 14.40
CA LEU A 394 1.89 18.13 15.59
C LEU A 394 1.56 16.65 15.33
N LEU A 395 0.99 16.30 14.17
CA LEU A 395 0.56 14.93 13.84
C LEU A 395 1.60 13.83 14.15
N PRO A 396 2.91 14.00 13.83
CA PRO A 396 3.96 13.09 14.29
C PRO A 396 3.97 12.82 15.80
N GLY A 397 3.93 13.88 16.63
CA GLY A 397 3.90 13.76 18.09
C GLY A 397 2.58 13.26 18.64
N LEU A 398 1.46 13.58 17.97
CA LEU A 398 0.12 13.09 18.36
C LEU A 398 -0.04 11.57 18.17
N ILE A 399 0.76 10.95 17.30
CA ILE A 399 0.81 9.50 17.05
C ILE A 399 1.88 8.81 17.92
N ASN A 400 3.05 9.44 18.10
CA ASN A 400 4.23 8.85 18.73
C ASN A 400 4.47 9.34 20.18
N ALA A 401 3.44 9.88 20.84
CA ALA A 401 3.46 10.17 22.26
C ALA A 401 3.52 8.87 23.10
N PRO A 402 3.95 8.92 24.38
CA PRO A 402 3.87 7.76 25.28
C PRO A 402 2.42 7.30 25.50
N GLU A 403 1.51 8.27 25.56
CA GLU A 403 0.06 8.09 25.54
C GLU A 403 -0.50 8.63 24.20
N PRO A 404 -0.73 7.80 23.18
CA PRO A 404 -1.09 8.28 21.84
C PRO A 404 -2.45 8.94 21.78
N PHE A 405 -2.46 10.26 21.53
CA PHE A 405 -3.67 11.05 21.28
C PHE A 405 -4.45 10.55 20.05
N ILE A 406 -3.75 10.05 19.04
CA ILE A 406 -4.32 9.51 17.80
C ILE A 406 -3.97 8.03 17.68
N THR A 407 -4.99 7.17 17.66
CA THR A 407 -4.89 5.72 17.48
C THR A 407 -5.48 5.28 16.15
N SER A 408 -5.23 4.02 15.75
CA SER A 408 -5.68 3.47 14.46
C SER A 408 -7.19 3.24 14.35
N GLY A 409 -7.94 3.33 15.46
CA GLY A 409 -9.40 3.22 15.48
C GLY A 409 -9.97 1.82 15.17
N GLN A 410 -9.15 0.77 15.28
CA GLN A 410 -9.51 -0.63 15.02
C GLN A 410 -9.55 -1.46 16.30
N GLY A 411 -10.55 -2.33 16.43
CA GLY A 411 -10.72 -3.21 17.60
C GLY A 411 -11.35 -2.50 18.82
N SER A 412 -11.40 -3.22 19.94
CA SER A 412 -11.92 -2.70 21.22
C SER A 412 -10.79 -2.19 22.11
N GLU A 413 -10.57 -0.88 22.09
CA GLU A 413 -9.88 -0.15 23.16
C GLU A 413 -10.71 -0.32 24.45
N LYS A 414 -10.32 -1.29 25.30
CA LYS A 414 -11.01 -1.61 26.56
C LYS A 414 -10.52 -0.71 27.69
N SER A 415 -11.40 0.15 28.21
CA SER A 415 -11.49 0.39 29.64
C SER A 415 -12.76 -0.30 30.17
N GLU A 416 -12.86 -0.53 31.48
CA GLU A 416 -13.94 -1.35 32.04
C GLU A 416 -15.32 -0.66 31.96
N ASP A 417 -15.37 0.68 31.97
CA ASP A 417 -16.62 1.45 32.09
C ASP A 417 -17.23 1.97 30.78
N ARG A 418 -16.52 1.96 29.63
CA ARG A 418 -17.08 2.49 28.36
C ARG A 418 -16.69 1.68 27.13
N LYS A 419 -17.67 1.48 26.24
CA LYS A 419 -17.42 1.13 24.83
C LYS A 419 -16.64 2.29 24.19
N GLY A 420 -15.35 2.09 23.94
CA GLY A 420 -14.48 3.10 23.31
C GLY A 420 -15.11 3.72 22.07
N VAL A 421 -15.21 5.07 22.05
CA VAL A 421 -15.88 5.80 20.98
C VAL A 421 -14.98 5.79 19.75
N ARG A 422 -15.27 4.89 18.80
CA ARG A 422 -14.46 4.69 17.58
C ARG A 422 -14.18 6.01 16.86
N ARG A 423 -12.93 6.47 16.95
CA ARG A 423 -12.44 7.70 16.33
C ARG A 423 -11.38 7.39 15.26
N PRO A 424 -11.73 7.46 13.96
CA PRO A 424 -10.75 7.43 12.88
C PRO A 424 -9.72 8.57 13.02
N PRO A 425 -8.44 8.38 12.66
CA PRO A 425 -7.40 9.41 12.76
C PRO A 425 -7.78 10.75 12.12
N SER A 426 -8.40 10.72 10.94
CA SER A 426 -8.89 11.91 10.24
C SER A 426 -9.85 12.76 11.08
N ASN A 427 -10.67 12.14 11.94
CA ASN A 427 -11.61 12.83 12.84
C ASN A 427 -10.97 13.31 14.15
N ALA A 428 -9.75 12.86 14.48
CA ALA A 428 -8.92 13.45 15.54
C ALA A 428 -8.23 14.71 15.02
N VAL A 429 -7.55 14.60 13.88
CA VAL A 429 -6.92 15.73 13.18
C VAL A 429 -7.94 16.83 12.87
N LEU A 430 -9.09 16.49 12.28
CA LEU A 430 -10.10 17.47 11.88
C LEU A 430 -10.70 18.22 13.07
N ALA A 431 -10.94 17.57 14.21
CA ALA A 431 -11.47 18.27 15.38
C ALA A 431 -10.44 19.22 15.99
N LEU A 432 -9.14 18.85 16.02
CA LEU A 432 -8.09 19.74 16.49
C LEU A 432 -7.89 20.94 15.56
N VAL A 433 -8.01 20.76 14.23
CA VAL A 433 -8.07 21.89 13.27
C VAL A 433 -9.29 22.77 13.54
N ASN A 434 -10.48 22.17 13.61
CA ASN A 434 -11.74 22.91 13.74
C ASN A 434 -11.88 23.64 15.08
N ALA A 435 -11.30 23.12 16.17
CA ALA A 435 -11.35 23.74 17.51
C ALA A 435 -10.75 25.16 17.56
N TYR A 436 -9.93 25.54 16.58
CA TYR A 436 -9.38 26.90 16.47
C TYR A 436 -10.35 27.91 15.83
N ALA A 437 -11.24 27.44 14.94
CA ALA A 437 -12.26 28.27 14.27
C ALA A 437 -13.67 28.12 14.88
N SER A 438 -13.90 27.05 15.64
CA SER A 438 -15.16 26.74 16.33
C SER A 438 -14.83 25.95 17.61
N PRO A 439 -14.31 26.63 18.65
CA PRO A 439 -13.87 25.98 19.89
C PRO A 439 -15.03 25.31 20.63
N PRO A 440 -14.82 24.07 21.13
CA PRO A 440 -15.66 23.49 22.19
C PRO A 440 -15.66 24.34 23.47
N GLU A 441 -16.64 24.11 24.34
CA GLU A 441 -16.72 24.79 25.63
C GLU A 441 -15.44 24.56 26.46
N GLY A 442 -14.87 25.64 27.00
CA GLY A 442 -13.60 25.62 27.74
C GLY A 442 -12.32 25.57 26.89
N VAL A 443 -12.42 25.45 25.56
CA VAL A 443 -11.26 25.50 24.66
C VAL A 443 -10.96 26.94 24.24
N THR A 444 -9.71 27.37 24.43
CA THR A 444 -9.22 28.70 24.07
C THR A 444 -8.02 28.62 23.13
N ARG A 445 -7.63 29.74 22.52
CA ARG A 445 -6.43 29.81 21.67
C ARG A 445 -5.16 29.54 22.49
N GLU A 446 -5.16 29.99 23.73
CA GLU A 446 -4.12 29.84 24.73
C GLU A 446 -3.92 28.36 25.09
N LEU A 447 -5.03 27.64 25.35
CA LEU A 447 -5.04 26.18 25.53
C LEU A 447 -4.46 25.46 24.31
N LEU A 448 -4.94 25.80 23.10
CA LEU A 448 -4.50 25.19 21.84
C LEU A 448 -3.00 25.41 21.59
N CYS A 449 -2.49 26.63 21.83
CA CYS A 449 -1.07 26.95 21.68
C CYS A 449 -0.20 26.23 22.72
N ALA A 450 -0.62 26.21 24.00
CA ALA A 450 0.11 25.50 25.06
C ALA A 450 0.13 23.98 24.83
N PHE A 451 -0.96 23.40 24.33
CA PHE A 451 -1.02 22.00 23.93
C PHE A 451 -0.08 21.71 22.76
N ALA A 452 -0.09 22.54 21.71
CA ALA A 452 0.80 22.40 20.57
C ALA A 452 2.28 22.48 20.98
N GLU A 453 2.65 23.44 21.83
CA GLU A 453 4.01 23.54 22.39
C GLU A 453 4.42 22.31 23.20
N SER A 454 3.51 21.76 23.99
CA SER A 454 3.77 20.56 24.78
C SER A 454 3.95 19.32 23.90
N VAL A 455 3.11 19.13 22.87
CA VAL A 455 3.24 18.03 21.89
C VAL A 455 4.55 18.12 21.10
N LEU A 456 5.03 19.33 20.78
CA LEU A 456 6.28 19.53 20.04
C LEU A 456 7.53 19.20 20.87
N ARG A 457 7.54 19.60 22.15
CA ARG A 457 8.67 19.39 23.09
C ARG A 457 8.66 18.03 23.78
N ALA A 458 7.49 17.41 23.96
CA ALA A 458 7.31 16.13 24.66
C ALA A 458 8.30 15.03 24.26
N PRO A 459 8.59 14.77 22.96
CA PRO A 459 9.50 13.70 22.57
C PRO A 459 10.97 13.90 23.00
N ASP A 460 11.34 15.13 23.39
CA ASP A 460 12.68 15.49 23.86
C ASP A 460 12.76 15.61 25.40
N ALA A 461 11.63 15.45 26.10
CA ALA A 461 11.58 15.53 27.55
C ALA A 461 12.14 14.24 28.18
N SER A 462 13.25 14.35 28.90
CA SER A 462 13.94 13.23 29.57
C SER A 462 13.20 12.66 30.79
N ALA A 463 12.09 13.25 31.20
CA ALA A 463 11.23 12.84 32.30
C ALA A 463 9.75 13.01 31.92
N GLY A 464 8.87 12.28 32.61
CA GLY A 464 7.42 12.48 32.57
C GLY A 464 6.91 13.22 33.80
N VAL A 465 5.62 13.54 33.81
CA VAL A 465 4.93 14.08 35.01
C VAL A 465 4.63 12.97 36.02
N ASP A 466 4.74 13.23 37.32
CA ASP A 466 4.43 12.31 38.43
C ASP A 466 4.92 10.86 38.26
N GLY A 467 6.14 10.69 37.73
CA GLY A 467 6.76 9.37 37.52
C GLY A 467 6.22 8.58 36.33
N GLN A 468 5.36 9.18 35.51
CA GLN A 468 4.93 8.63 34.22
C GLN A 468 6.07 8.60 33.20
N ALA A 469 5.82 7.96 32.05
CA ALA A 469 6.83 7.78 31.00
C ALA A 469 7.39 9.12 30.46
N PRO A 470 8.69 9.19 30.08
CA PRO A 470 9.29 10.37 29.47
C PRO A 470 8.50 10.92 28.29
N GLY A 471 8.24 12.23 28.29
CA GLY A 471 7.38 12.88 27.30
C GLY A 471 5.88 12.90 27.60
N THR A 472 5.45 12.40 28.77
CA THR A 472 4.12 12.73 29.30
C THR A 472 4.10 14.14 29.88
N PHE A 473 2.97 14.83 29.79
CA PHE A 473 2.79 16.19 30.30
C PHE A 473 1.36 16.43 30.83
N TRP A 474 1.19 17.49 31.63
CA TRP A 474 -0.11 17.89 32.14
C TRP A 474 -0.95 18.62 31.09
N ALA A 475 -2.25 18.31 31.05
CA ALA A 475 -3.19 18.93 30.14
C ALA A 475 -3.38 20.42 30.45
N PRO A 476 -3.17 21.34 29.49
CA PRO A 476 -3.37 22.77 29.73
C PRO A 476 -4.83 23.10 30.09
N ASP A 477 -5.00 24.21 30.79
CA ASP A 477 -6.29 24.85 31.05
C ASP A 477 -6.64 25.91 29.98
N ALA A 478 -7.76 26.62 30.18
CA ALA A 478 -8.25 27.70 29.32
C ALA A 478 -7.33 28.94 29.24
N HIS A 479 -6.26 28.99 30.03
CA HIS A 479 -5.23 30.04 29.99
C HIS A 479 -3.87 29.49 29.49
N GLY A 480 -3.80 28.20 29.15
CA GLY A 480 -2.57 27.52 28.75
C GLY A 480 -1.68 27.07 29.92
N HIS A 481 -2.15 27.18 31.16
CA HIS A 481 -1.40 26.74 32.35
C HIS A 481 -1.54 25.21 32.52
N PRO A 482 -0.47 24.48 32.90
CA PRO A 482 -0.54 23.03 33.11
C PRO A 482 -1.43 22.68 34.32
N ARG A 483 -2.41 21.77 34.14
CA ARG A 483 -3.24 21.28 35.26
C ARG A 483 -2.63 20.05 35.90
N GLU A 484 -1.96 20.27 37.04
CA GLU A 484 -1.40 19.19 37.87
C GLU A 484 -2.45 18.09 38.14
N ASN A 485 -2.03 16.83 38.11
CA ASN A 485 -2.88 15.63 38.24
C ASN A 485 -3.85 15.37 37.06
N VAL A 486 -3.90 16.22 36.02
CA VAL A 486 -4.70 15.97 34.81
C VAL A 486 -3.77 15.64 33.64
N LEU A 487 -3.51 14.36 33.42
CA LEU A 487 -2.63 13.89 32.34
C LEU A 487 -3.18 14.31 30.96
N ALA A 488 -2.30 14.81 30.09
CA ALA A 488 -2.62 14.97 28.67
C ALA A 488 -2.55 13.60 27.99
N ASP A 489 -3.64 12.85 28.04
CA ASP A 489 -3.78 11.53 27.43
C ASP A 489 -4.86 11.52 26.33
N LYS A 490 -5.12 10.33 25.78
CA LYS A 490 -6.20 10.09 24.82
C LYS A 490 -7.59 10.44 25.37
N ASN A 491 -7.88 10.14 26.64
CA ASN A 491 -9.19 10.39 27.23
C ASN A 491 -9.47 11.89 27.36
N TRP A 492 -8.48 12.66 27.85
CA TRP A 492 -8.53 14.11 27.90
C TRP A 492 -8.67 14.73 26.51
N PHE A 493 -7.92 14.25 25.51
CA PHE A 493 -7.99 14.75 24.13
C PHE A 493 -9.36 14.46 23.48
N ASP A 494 -9.89 13.24 23.63
CA ASP A 494 -11.20 12.88 23.08
C ASP A 494 -12.36 13.60 23.77
N ALA A 495 -12.20 14.00 25.05
CA ALA A 495 -13.15 14.84 25.77
C ALA A 495 -13.05 16.34 25.43
N THR A 496 -11.84 16.87 25.26
CA THR A 496 -11.57 18.31 25.04
C THR A 496 -11.78 18.71 23.59
N PHE A 497 -11.47 17.81 22.65
CA PHE A 497 -11.69 17.99 21.22
C PHE A 497 -12.68 16.93 20.73
N PRO A 498 -13.96 16.99 21.14
CA PRO A 498 -14.95 15.96 20.81
C PRO A 498 -15.10 15.78 19.31
N LYS A 499 -15.60 14.60 18.89
CA LYS A 499 -15.87 14.31 17.49
C LYS A 499 -16.87 15.35 16.94
N THR A 500 -16.47 16.08 15.90
CA THR A 500 -17.32 17.01 15.18
C THR A 500 -18.52 16.27 14.58
N SER A 501 -19.69 16.40 15.20
CA SER A 501 -20.97 16.08 14.56
C SER A 501 -21.09 16.95 13.31
N ALA A 502 -21.30 16.33 12.15
CA ALA A 502 -21.62 17.08 10.94
C ALA A 502 -22.97 17.76 11.14
N THR A 503 -22.96 19.08 11.30
CA THR A 503 -24.15 19.94 11.44
C THR A 503 -24.84 20.10 10.09
N ASN A 504 -25.38 18.99 9.57
CA ASN A 504 -26.45 19.04 8.58
C ASN A 504 -27.60 19.85 9.19
N GLY A 505 -27.82 21.06 8.67
CA GLY A 505 -28.79 22.00 9.21
C GLY A 505 -30.22 21.51 9.09
N LYS A 506 -30.70 20.77 10.10
CA LYS A 506 -32.13 20.56 10.34
C LYS A 506 -32.59 21.51 11.43
N GLY A 507 -33.20 22.60 11.01
CA GLY A 507 -33.89 23.53 11.90
C GLY A 507 -35.02 22.83 12.65
N LYS A 508 -35.04 23.06 13.96
CA LYS A 508 -36.23 23.04 14.80
C LYS A 508 -36.71 24.48 14.95
N ASP A 509 -37.99 24.82 15.03
CA ASP A 509 -39.24 24.01 15.02
C ASP A 509 -40.33 24.80 14.21
N VAL A 510 -41.58 24.31 14.24
CA VAL A 510 -42.88 24.92 13.82
C VAL A 510 -43.52 24.27 12.57
N PRO A 511 -44.84 23.91 12.57
CA PRO A 511 -45.39 22.93 11.62
C PRO A 511 -46.50 23.42 10.66
N SER A 512 -46.68 22.64 9.58
CA SER A 512 -47.97 22.25 8.96
C SER A 512 -48.96 23.31 8.42
N SER A 513 -49.01 23.48 7.08
CA SER A 513 -50.27 23.46 6.31
C SER A 513 -50.06 23.35 4.78
N ASP A 514 -50.69 22.32 4.21
CA ASP A 514 -51.22 22.03 2.85
C ASP A 514 -50.96 22.95 1.60
N ASP A 515 -50.79 22.23 0.48
CA ASP A 515 -51.35 22.45 -0.88
C ASP A 515 -50.85 23.49 -1.92
N SER A 516 -51.13 23.13 -3.19
CA SER A 516 -51.09 23.87 -4.47
C SER A 516 -49.75 24.07 -5.20
N ASP A 517 -49.39 23.08 -6.01
CA ASP A 517 -49.30 23.11 -7.50
C ASP A 517 -49.18 24.49 -8.22
N GLY A 518 -48.29 24.60 -9.23
CA GLY A 518 -48.14 25.83 -10.05
C GLY A 518 -46.87 26.02 -10.93
N SER A 519 -46.84 25.37 -12.11
CA SER A 519 -46.32 25.88 -13.42
C SER A 519 -45.07 26.81 -13.55
N THR A 520 -43.99 26.25 -14.14
CA THR A 520 -43.23 26.73 -15.34
C THR A 520 -42.83 28.21 -15.57
N ASP A 521 -41.51 28.38 -15.76
CA ASP A 521 -40.79 29.03 -16.88
C ASP A 521 -40.63 30.57 -17.04
N GLU A 522 -39.36 30.95 -17.31
CA GLU A 522 -38.85 32.02 -18.22
C GLU A 522 -39.22 33.52 -17.97
N ASP A 523 -38.35 34.52 -18.18
CA ASP A 523 -36.97 34.56 -18.71
C ASP A 523 -36.14 35.80 -18.21
N THR A 524 -34.84 35.87 -18.57
CA THR A 524 -33.88 37.02 -18.63
C THR A 524 -34.24 38.42 -18.09
N ALA A 525 -33.36 39.25 -17.50
CA ALA A 525 -31.94 39.22 -17.07
C ALA A 525 -31.71 40.49 -16.17
N ASP A 526 -30.54 41.11 -15.88
CA ASP A 526 -29.12 41.02 -16.29
C ASP A 526 -28.22 41.76 -15.24
N GLU A 527 -26.95 42.02 -15.56
CA GLU A 527 -25.96 42.91 -14.90
C GLU A 527 -25.49 42.56 -13.46
N SER A 528 -24.44 41.72 -13.35
CA SER A 528 -23.06 42.17 -13.07
C SER A 528 -22.21 41.23 -12.18
N GLY A 529 -20.88 41.18 -12.46
CA GLY A 529 -19.85 40.67 -11.53
C GLY A 529 -19.27 39.28 -11.86
N GLU A 530 -18.06 39.24 -12.41
CA GLU A 530 -17.36 37.99 -12.76
C GLU A 530 -16.73 37.28 -11.55
N VAL A 531 -17.22 36.07 -11.20
CA VAL A 531 -16.39 34.98 -10.65
C VAL A 531 -16.93 33.64 -11.17
N SER A 532 -16.39 33.13 -12.27
CA SER A 532 -16.75 31.80 -12.78
C SER A 532 -16.03 30.69 -12.01
N VAL A 533 -16.80 29.70 -11.55
CA VAL A 533 -16.31 28.45 -10.98
C VAL A 533 -16.82 27.31 -11.85
N GLU A 534 -15.92 26.55 -12.48
CA GLU A 534 -16.30 25.33 -13.18
C GLU A 534 -16.73 24.28 -12.15
N VAL A 535 -18.02 23.94 -12.16
CA VAL A 535 -18.56 22.74 -11.53
C VAL A 535 -18.64 21.68 -12.62
N GLU A 536 -17.94 20.55 -12.44
CA GLU A 536 -18.14 19.38 -13.32
C GLU A 536 -19.51 18.75 -12.98
N ASP A 537 -20.49 18.92 -13.88
CA ASP A 537 -21.75 18.18 -13.79
C ASP A 537 -21.49 16.68 -13.89
N GLU A 538 -21.90 15.91 -12.88
CA GLU A 538 -21.90 14.44 -12.95
C GLU A 538 -22.92 13.98 -14.00
N ILE A 539 -22.45 13.76 -15.24
CA ILE A 539 -23.23 13.11 -16.30
C ILE A 539 -23.77 11.78 -15.73
N PRO A 540 -25.11 11.58 -15.66
CA PRO A 540 -25.67 10.38 -15.05
C PRO A 540 -25.14 9.10 -15.73
N GLU A 541 -24.55 8.20 -14.94
CA GLU A 541 -24.00 6.95 -15.45
C GLU A 541 -25.13 6.11 -16.07
N ASP A 542 -25.06 5.94 -17.40
CA ASP A 542 -26.01 5.13 -18.16
C ASP A 542 -26.19 3.73 -17.54
N ALA A 543 -27.42 3.22 -17.61
CA ALA A 543 -27.81 1.96 -16.97
C ALA A 543 -26.99 0.76 -17.48
N LEU A 544 -26.64 0.70 -18.77
CA LEU A 544 -25.82 -0.38 -19.33
C LEU A 544 -24.37 -0.30 -18.85
N THR A 545 -23.83 0.92 -18.76
CA THR A 545 -22.49 1.23 -18.22
C THR A 545 -22.41 0.84 -16.74
N ARG A 546 -23.38 1.30 -15.93
CA ARG A 546 -23.52 0.97 -14.51
C ARG A 546 -23.68 -0.53 -14.27
N MET A 547 -24.53 -1.21 -15.04
CA MET A 547 -24.70 -2.67 -14.98
C MET A 547 -23.38 -3.38 -15.28
N THR A 548 -22.67 -2.97 -16.33
CA THR A 548 -21.38 -3.58 -16.73
C THR A 548 -20.32 -3.42 -15.64
N ARG A 549 -20.21 -2.22 -15.06
CA ARG A 549 -19.30 -1.92 -13.94
C ARG A 549 -19.64 -2.74 -12.70
N LEU A 550 -20.91 -2.81 -12.32
CA LEU A 550 -21.37 -3.59 -11.16
C LEU A 550 -21.16 -5.10 -11.36
N ARG A 551 -21.41 -5.62 -12.56
CA ARG A 551 -21.15 -7.03 -12.90
C ARG A 551 -19.67 -7.40 -12.82
N ALA A 552 -18.76 -6.50 -13.22
CA ALA A 552 -17.33 -6.70 -13.08
C ALA A 552 -16.86 -6.65 -11.60
N ALA A 553 -17.48 -5.78 -10.79
CA ALA A 553 -17.21 -5.69 -9.36
C ALA A 553 -17.76 -6.90 -8.57
N LEU A 554 -18.94 -7.41 -8.95
CA LEU A 554 -19.66 -8.45 -8.23
C LEU A 554 -18.84 -9.73 -8.04
N THR A 555 -18.17 -10.24 -9.07
CA THR A 555 -17.29 -11.42 -8.95
C THR A 555 -16.20 -11.19 -7.91
N THR A 556 -15.49 -10.06 -7.99
CA THR A 556 -14.45 -9.68 -7.03
C THR A 556 -14.99 -9.56 -5.60
N GLN A 557 -16.22 -9.05 -5.45
CA GLN A 557 -16.87 -8.91 -4.15
C GLN A 557 -17.33 -10.25 -3.56
N VAL A 558 -17.81 -11.18 -4.39
CA VAL A 558 -18.11 -12.57 -3.98
C VAL A 558 -16.84 -13.29 -3.56
N ASP A 559 -15.77 -13.24 -4.35
CA ASP A 559 -14.48 -13.87 -4.05
C ASP A 559 -13.90 -13.37 -2.72
N ASN A 560 -13.84 -12.04 -2.53
CA ASN A 560 -13.39 -11.41 -1.28
C ASN A 560 -14.26 -11.81 -0.07
N SER A 561 -15.56 -12.05 -0.28
CA SER A 561 -16.48 -12.46 0.79
C SER A 561 -16.28 -13.95 1.15
N ALA A 562 -16.01 -14.80 0.16
CA ALA A 562 -15.66 -16.20 0.37
C ALA A 562 -14.32 -16.34 1.12
N ASP A 563 -13.29 -15.59 0.73
CA ASP A 563 -12.00 -15.54 1.44
C ASP A 563 -12.16 -15.08 2.91
N ALA A 564 -13.00 -14.09 3.17
CA ALA A 564 -13.30 -13.62 4.53
C ALA A 564 -14.04 -14.66 5.37
N VAL A 565 -15.02 -15.37 4.79
CA VAL A 565 -15.76 -16.46 5.44
C VAL A 565 -14.85 -17.66 5.73
N ALA A 566 -13.97 -18.03 4.80
CA ALA A 566 -12.96 -19.08 5.00
C ALA A 566 -11.96 -18.71 6.11
N THR A 567 -11.49 -17.46 6.12
CA THR A 567 -10.62 -16.93 7.18
C THR A 567 -11.28 -16.99 8.55
N ALA A 568 -12.59 -16.67 8.64
CA ALA A 568 -13.34 -16.79 9.88
C ALA A 568 -13.50 -18.25 10.33
N ALA A 569 -13.74 -19.18 9.41
CA ALA A 569 -13.80 -20.62 9.71
C ALA A 569 -12.48 -21.14 10.29
N GLU A 570 -11.33 -20.83 9.68
CA GLU A 570 -10.01 -21.21 10.21
C GLU A 570 -9.77 -20.65 11.63
N GLN A 571 -10.22 -19.42 11.92
CA GLN A 571 -10.08 -18.83 13.26
C GLN A 571 -10.97 -19.54 14.30
N LEU A 572 -12.16 -19.99 13.92
CA LEU A 572 -13.05 -20.77 14.79
C LEU A 572 -12.52 -22.19 15.03
N GLU A 573 -11.89 -22.82 14.03
CA GLU A 573 -11.19 -24.11 14.21
C GLU A 573 -10.00 -23.99 15.17
N ARG A 574 -9.19 -22.93 15.03
CA ARG A 574 -8.07 -22.65 15.96
C ARG A 574 -8.57 -22.35 17.38
N LEU A 575 -9.67 -21.61 17.53
CA LEU A 575 -10.32 -21.36 18.83
C LEU A 575 -10.79 -22.68 19.48
N LEU A 576 -11.43 -23.57 18.71
CA LEU A 576 -11.84 -24.89 19.18
C LEU A 576 -10.63 -25.73 19.61
N GLY A 577 -9.55 -25.72 18.82
CA GLY A 577 -8.28 -26.39 19.15
C GLY A 577 -7.68 -25.87 20.45
N HIS A 578 -7.57 -24.55 20.64
CA HIS A 578 -7.07 -23.95 21.88
C HIS A 578 -7.92 -24.33 23.10
N ILE A 579 -9.25 -24.36 22.98
CA ILE A 579 -10.15 -24.78 24.07
C ILE A 579 -9.94 -26.26 24.40
N GLN A 580 -9.83 -27.13 23.40
CA GLN A 580 -9.59 -28.57 23.59
C GLN A 580 -8.22 -28.84 24.23
N ASP A 581 -7.18 -28.13 23.78
CA ASP A 581 -5.83 -28.25 24.31
C ASP A 581 -5.71 -27.71 25.74
N ALA A 582 -6.38 -26.60 26.07
CA ALA A 582 -6.48 -26.12 27.45
C ALA A 582 -7.20 -27.11 28.37
N VAL A 583 -8.33 -27.68 27.93
CA VAL A 583 -9.08 -28.71 28.68
C VAL A 583 -8.26 -30.00 28.84
N ARG A 584 -7.47 -30.40 27.85
CA ARG A 584 -6.53 -31.53 27.95
C ARG A 584 -5.43 -31.23 28.96
N SER A 585 -4.76 -30.08 28.83
CA SER A 585 -3.65 -29.66 29.69
C SER A 585 -4.07 -29.56 31.16
N ARG A 586 -5.27 -29.02 31.44
CA ARG A 586 -5.86 -28.99 32.79
C ARG A 586 -6.03 -30.38 33.41
N LYS A 587 -6.52 -31.34 32.62
CA LYS A 587 -6.72 -32.74 33.05
C LYS A 587 -5.38 -33.45 33.28
N GLU A 588 -4.39 -33.23 32.42
CA GLU A 588 -3.03 -33.77 32.55
C GLU A 588 -2.30 -33.19 33.77
N ALA A 589 -2.54 -31.92 34.10
CA ALA A 589 -2.03 -31.26 35.31
C ALA A 589 -2.79 -31.63 36.60
N GLY A 590 -3.90 -32.36 36.52
CA GLY A 590 -4.75 -32.70 37.67
C GLY A 590 -5.44 -31.50 38.34
N ALA A 591 -5.55 -30.36 37.63
CA ALA A 591 -6.12 -29.13 38.18
C ALA A 591 -7.65 -29.19 38.25
N GLU A 592 -8.23 -28.50 39.24
CA GLU A 592 -9.68 -28.39 39.44
C GLU A 592 -10.40 -27.77 38.23
N GLU A 593 -11.73 -27.85 38.19
CA GLU A 593 -12.52 -27.27 37.10
C GLU A 593 -12.73 -25.78 37.30
N GLU A 594 -12.62 -25.01 36.20
CA GLU A 594 -12.90 -23.58 36.18
C GLU A 594 -14.25 -23.27 36.85
N PRO A 595 -14.37 -22.24 37.69
CA PRO A 595 -15.62 -21.90 38.36
C PRO A 595 -16.79 -21.75 37.38
N SER A 596 -17.99 -22.18 37.78
CA SER A 596 -19.18 -22.20 36.91
C SER A 596 -19.48 -20.84 36.27
N GLU A 597 -19.17 -19.74 36.93
CA GLU A 597 -19.37 -18.38 36.40
C GLU A 597 -18.35 -18.01 35.31
N VAL A 598 -17.12 -18.53 35.39
CA VAL A 598 -16.09 -18.39 34.34
C VAL A 598 -16.49 -19.23 33.12
N GLN A 599 -16.94 -20.48 33.32
CA GLN A 599 -17.45 -21.31 32.24
C GLN A 599 -18.65 -20.66 31.52
N LYS A 600 -19.60 -20.11 32.27
CA LYS A 600 -20.74 -19.35 31.73
C LYS A 600 -20.30 -18.13 30.91
N LEU A 601 -19.24 -17.43 31.31
CA LEU A 601 -18.72 -16.28 30.59
C LEU A 601 -18.19 -16.67 29.20
N TYR A 602 -17.34 -17.70 29.12
CA TYR A 602 -16.87 -18.20 27.82
C TYR A 602 -18.00 -18.74 26.94
N VAL A 603 -18.98 -19.45 27.52
CA VAL A 603 -20.17 -19.93 26.78
C VAL A 603 -21.02 -18.77 26.26
N LYS A 604 -21.16 -17.68 27.02
CA LYS A 604 -21.85 -16.46 26.60
C LYS A 604 -21.15 -15.80 25.41
N ASP A 605 -19.84 -15.62 25.48
CA ASP A 605 -19.07 -14.98 24.41
C ASP A 605 -19.10 -15.81 23.11
N ILE A 606 -19.01 -17.14 23.21
CA ILE A 606 -19.21 -18.07 22.08
C ILE A 606 -20.62 -17.96 21.49
N ASN A 607 -21.64 -17.69 22.31
CA ASN A 607 -23.02 -17.54 21.82
C ASN A 607 -23.29 -16.19 21.15
N GLU A 608 -22.62 -15.10 21.56
CA GLU A 608 -22.66 -13.84 20.80
C GLU A 608 -21.93 -13.97 19.45
N ILE A 609 -20.83 -14.74 19.37
CA ILE A 609 -20.18 -15.07 18.08
C ILE A 609 -21.15 -15.83 17.15
N LYS A 610 -21.87 -16.84 17.66
CA LYS A 610 -22.89 -17.57 16.87
C LYS A 610 -24.02 -16.66 16.36
N LYS A 611 -24.40 -15.66 17.15
CA LYS A 611 -25.49 -14.73 16.82
C LYS A 611 -25.13 -13.76 15.68
N GLU A 612 -23.91 -13.22 15.66
CA GLU A 612 -23.43 -12.49 14.47
C GLU A 612 -23.22 -13.44 13.27
N TRP A 613 -22.86 -14.71 13.49
CA TRP A 613 -22.80 -15.70 12.40
C TRP A 613 -24.17 -15.98 11.76
N THR A 614 -25.25 -16.11 12.53
CA THR A 614 -26.62 -16.24 12.00
C THR A 614 -26.95 -15.09 11.04
N LYS A 615 -26.60 -13.86 11.41
CA LYS A 615 -26.79 -12.66 10.59
C LYS A 615 -25.92 -12.63 9.33
N VAL A 616 -24.72 -13.24 9.35
CA VAL A 616 -23.92 -13.46 8.13
C VAL A 616 -24.63 -14.45 7.19
N VAL A 617 -25.21 -15.53 7.72
CA VAL A 617 -26.01 -16.48 6.93
C VAL A 617 -27.25 -15.80 6.33
N GLU A 618 -28.02 -15.06 7.13
CA GLU A 618 -29.20 -14.30 6.66
C GLU A 618 -28.87 -13.33 5.52
N LEU A 619 -27.71 -12.64 5.58
CA LEU A 619 -27.25 -11.74 4.53
C LEU A 619 -26.77 -12.49 3.27
N LEU A 620 -26.17 -13.67 3.42
CA LEU A 620 -25.79 -14.52 2.28
C LEU A 620 -27.02 -15.15 1.61
N ASP A 621 -28.05 -15.54 2.37
CA ASP A 621 -29.32 -16.03 1.85
C ASP A 621 -30.08 -14.91 1.10
N GLN A 622 -30.09 -13.68 1.64
CA GLN A 622 -30.66 -12.51 0.96
C GLN A 622 -29.89 -12.15 -0.33
N ALA A 623 -28.55 -12.21 -0.32
CA ALA A 623 -27.74 -12.01 -1.52
C ALA A 623 -27.99 -13.13 -2.54
N GLY A 624 -28.11 -14.38 -2.10
CA GLY A 624 -28.46 -15.53 -2.93
C GLY A 624 -29.85 -15.41 -3.55
N ALA A 625 -30.83 -14.88 -2.82
CA ALA A 625 -32.16 -14.56 -3.34
C ALA A 625 -32.10 -13.47 -4.42
N ALA A 626 -31.39 -12.37 -4.17
CA ALA A 626 -31.23 -11.27 -5.14
C ALA A 626 -30.48 -11.69 -6.42
N VAL A 627 -29.65 -12.74 -6.37
CA VAL A 627 -28.99 -13.31 -7.56
C VAL A 627 -29.97 -14.04 -8.51
N TRP A 628 -31.20 -14.37 -8.06
CA TRP A 628 -32.27 -14.85 -8.94
C TRP A 628 -33.09 -13.73 -9.61
N GLU A 629 -32.80 -12.46 -9.28
CA GLU A 629 -33.39 -11.26 -9.90
C GLU A 629 -32.40 -10.57 -10.88
N LEU A 630 -31.32 -11.27 -11.26
CA LEU A 630 -30.13 -10.77 -11.98
C LEU A 630 -29.97 -11.35 -13.40
#